data_AF-A0A9P5R3W4-F1
#
_entry.id   AF-A0A9P5R3W4-F1
#
_cell.length_a   1.000
_cell.length_b   1.000
_cell.length_c   1.000
_cell.angle_alpha   90.00
_cell.angle_beta   90.00
_cell.angle_gamma   90.00
#
_symmetry.space_group_name_H-M   'P 1'
#
loop_
_entity.id
_entity.type
_entity.pdbx_description
1 polymer ?
#
loop_
_entity_poly.entity_id
_entity_poly.type
_entity_poly.pdbx_seq_one_letter_code
_entity_poly.pdbx_strand_id
1 'polypeptide(L)'
;MPPMPELNDIPRDALAHSTWGDMRVLDSYLPDSLALPPMLRLTRFTTSLEPLVSIDVRRANPKQPAFKHEQHIHHTLWLLRRNSGTITHIDLAHVELTSFRNIRDLCRTVSKLDCLRTFRLHSHRPVRSFTHRELETLLLSLPVSLEHLRLDLKVAGYNPFDKLKPEKDDWDQSWGELVPRKAPLHRLRSLLMPGLPGDEMVPFYHTIQHLCPGLKVLELPCSNKTQHDVKAAFKSMKEIELTQCDVVTSEAIQAALTSCEALEVFKVVGHGNDHKNALSLAHAVENEWVCLNLRELDIIVWLTPDGNSPEYLADPSKTWSEEDHRHWDDLGRFYSQIGALTRLEVLDLKAVGQVCTSHDGWESGCFLHPDEDALPGLLTLGDAGWQLGYLSKLGSLTMLQELKGSVVWAHPEVSGKIGKRERFMVSQLQNLKQAIVSRPQTIKYPVASQVQHLKRAVVSQTQKIKATIVSRLQTTKSVIASRLQNTKSAIVSQPRRPSHPQPVSSK
;
A
#
# COMPACT_ATOMS: atom_id res chain seq x y z
N MET A 1 31.89 -21.18 0.11
CA MET A 1 31.28 -20.11 0.93
C MET A 1 32.41 -19.45 1.71
N PRO A 2 32.57 -18.13 1.69
CA PRO A 2 33.48 -17.47 2.61
C PRO A 2 33.01 -17.75 4.06
N PRO A 3 33.93 -17.85 5.04
CA PRO A 3 33.57 -18.10 6.43
C PRO A 3 32.60 -17.00 6.92
N MET A 4 31.56 -17.40 7.64
CA MET A 4 30.72 -16.43 8.36
C MET A 4 31.63 -15.66 9.33
N PRO A 5 31.53 -14.32 9.40
CA PRO A 5 32.28 -13.56 10.39
C PRO A 5 31.91 -14.05 11.79
N GLU A 6 32.92 -14.33 12.60
CA GLU A 6 32.71 -14.77 13.98
C GLU A 6 32.01 -13.65 14.77
N LEU A 7 31.12 -14.03 15.69
CA LEU A 7 30.32 -13.11 16.52
C LEU A 7 31.19 -12.08 17.30
N ASN A 8 32.49 -12.34 17.41
CA ASN A 8 33.48 -11.52 18.11
C ASN A 8 33.92 -10.26 17.34
N ASP A 9 33.68 -10.18 16.03
CA ASP A 9 34.02 -9.01 15.19
C ASP A 9 32.96 -7.90 15.25
N ILE A 10 31.99 -8.03 16.16
CA ILE A 10 30.96 -7.04 16.39
C ILE A 10 31.48 -6.08 17.47
N PRO A 11 31.73 -4.79 17.16
CA PRO A 11 32.16 -3.83 18.18
C PRO A 11 31.17 -3.86 19.35
N ARG A 12 31.66 -3.95 20.59
CA ARG A 12 30.80 -3.93 21.80
C ARG A 12 30.04 -2.60 21.92
N ASP A 13 30.54 -1.58 21.27
CA ASP A 13 30.00 -0.25 21.06
C ASP A 13 28.86 -0.23 20.00
N ALA A 14 28.70 -1.31 19.22
CA ALA A 14 27.49 -1.59 18.43
C ALA A 14 26.44 -2.40 19.20
N LEU A 15 26.75 -2.83 20.42
CA LEU A 15 25.77 -3.42 21.33
C LEU A 15 25.03 -2.30 22.06
N ALA A 16 23.73 -2.50 22.15
CA ALA A 16 22.84 -1.99 23.17
C ALA A 16 23.53 -1.35 24.40
N HIS A 17 23.06 -0.16 24.80
CA HIS A 17 23.47 0.51 26.03
C HIS A 17 23.56 -0.49 27.21
N SER A 18 24.52 -0.32 28.13
CA SER A 18 24.73 -1.25 29.26
C SER A 18 23.49 -1.48 30.15
N THR A 19 22.50 -0.58 30.08
CA THR A 19 21.21 -0.66 30.80
C THR A 19 20.09 -1.34 30.01
N TRP A 20 20.28 -1.66 28.73
CA TRP A 20 19.33 -2.45 27.95
C TRP A 20 19.31 -3.92 28.38
N GLY A 21 20.12 -4.25 29.39
CA GLY A 21 20.21 -5.56 30.00
C GLY A 21 20.95 -6.52 29.09
N ASP A 22 21.56 -7.53 29.68
CA ASP A 22 21.74 -8.78 28.97
C ASP A 22 20.47 -9.08 28.17
N MET A 23 20.58 -9.39 26.87
CA MET A 23 19.50 -10.01 26.08
C MET A 23 19.15 -11.42 26.61
N ARG A 24 19.22 -11.63 27.92
CA ARG A 24 18.59 -12.74 28.59
C ARG A 24 17.10 -12.50 28.42
N VAL A 25 16.54 -13.22 27.45
CA VAL A 25 15.18 -13.72 27.47
C VAL A 25 14.74 -13.78 28.93
N LEU A 26 13.73 -13.00 29.30
CA LEU A 26 13.15 -13.06 30.65
C LEU A 26 13.05 -14.55 31.02
N ASP A 27 13.80 -14.96 32.04
CA ASP A 27 14.09 -16.35 32.42
C ASP A 27 12.84 -17.12 32.90
N SER A 28 11.63 -16.69 32.52
CA SER A 28 10.41 -17.21 33.11
C SER A 28 9.20 -17.06 32.18
N TYR A 29 8.56 -18.22 31.94
CA TYR A 29 7.15 -18.46 31.57
C TYR A 29 6.76 -18.74 30.11
N LEU A 30 7.61 -18.55 29.10
CA LEU A 30 7.32 -19.05 27.74
C LEU A 30 8.37 -20.09 27.32
N PRO A 31 8.05 -21.41 27.43
CA PRO A 31 9.01 -22.48 27.15
C PRO A 31 9.54 -22.53 25.71
N ASP A 32 8.98 -21.74 24.78
CA ASP A 32 9.33 -21.76 23.35
C ASP A 32 9.93 -20.43 22.82
N SER A 33 10.48 -19.57 23.70
CA SER A 33 11.15 -18.34 23.25
C SER A 33 12.51 -18.65 22.57
N LEU A 34 12.48 -18.76 21.25
CA LEU A 34 13.68 -18.93 20.42
C LEU A 34 14.46 -17.61 20.32
N ALA A 35 15.75 -17.66 20.67
CA ALA A 35 16.67 -16.57 20.35
C ALA A 35 16.76 -16.43 18.83
N LEU A 36 16.51 -15.22 18.33
CA LEU A 36 16.68 -14.94 16.90
C LEU A 36 18.17 -15.08 16.55
N PRO A 37 18.53 -15.82 15.48
CA PRO A 37 19.91 -15.84 15.00
C PRO A 37 20.34 -14.42 14.61
N PRO A 38 21.65 -14.12 14.52
CA PRO A 38 22.14 -12.85 14.00
C PRO A 38 21.69 -12.71 12.54
N MET A 39 20.54 -12.08 12.33
CA MET A 39 19.95 -11.81 11.03
C MET A 39 20.70 -10.64 10.39
N LEU A 40 21.89 -10.95 9.86
CA LEU A 40 22.74 -10.01 9.14
C LEU A 40 22.35 -10.00 7.66
N ARG A 41 22.57 -8.85 7.01
CA ARG A 41 22.29 -8.61 5.59
C ARG A 41 20.80 -8.65 5.23
N LEU A 42 19.93 -8.30 6.17
CA LEU A 42 18.51 -8.12 5.90
C LEU A 42 18.31 -7.01 4.87
N THR A 43 17.53 -7.30 3.83
CA THR A 43 17.14 -6.30 2.81
C THR A 43 15.73 -5.79 3.02
N ARG A 44 14.88 -6.59 3.68
CA ARG A 44 13.50 -6.27 4.02
C ARG A 44 13.25 -6.68 5.45
N PHE A 45 12.55 -5.83 6.19
CA PHE A 45 12.20 -6.09 7.57
C PHE A 45 10.75 -5.68 7.83
N THR A 46 9.93 -6.65 8.22
CA THR A 46 8.53 -6.44 8.60
C THR A 46 8.32 -6.99 9.99
N THR A 47 7.73 -6.20 10.87
CA THR A 47 7.40 -6.65 12.22
C THR A 47 6.09 -6.01 12.68
N SER A 48 5.37 -6.72 13.55
CA SER A 48 4.24 -6.19 14.30
C SER A 48 4.60 -6.24 15.78
N LEU A 49 4.49 -5.11 16.46
CA LEU A 49 4.65 -5.00 17.91
C LEU A 49 3.30 -5.04 18.65
N GLU A 50 2.29 -5.65 18.03
CA GLU A 50 0.97 -5.79 18.63
C GLU A 50 1.10 -6.57 19.96
N PRO A 51 0.65 -6.00 21.08
CA PRO A 51 0.66 -6.73 22.33
C PRO A 51 -0.21 -7.98 22.18
N LEU A 52 0.39 -9.16 22.38
CA LEU A 52 -0.29 -10.47 22.48
C LEU A 52 -1.30 -10.56 23.64
N VAL A 53 -1.68 -9.44 24.24
CA VAL A 53 -2.72 -9.36 25.23
C VAL A 53 -4.05 -9.62 24.52
N SER A 54 -4.39 -10.90 24.36
CA SER A 54 -5.80 -11.27 24.36
C SER A 54 -6.37 -10.65 25.63
N ILE A 55 -7.50 -9.97 25.49
CA ILE A 55 -8.25 -9.38 26.62
C ILE A 55 -8.45 -10.43 27.74
N ASP A 56 -8.43 -11.70 27.38
CA ASP A 56 -8.54 -12.86 28.27
C ASP A 56 -7.34 -13.09 29.18
N VAL A 57 -6.09 -12.84 28.74
CA VAL A 57 -4.89 -13.09 29.58
C VAL A 57 -4.78 -12.11 30.74
N ARG A 58 -5.10 -10.82 30.52
CA ARG A 58 -5.13 -9.83 31.63
C ARG A 58 -6.26 -10.10 32.61
N ARG A 59 -7.40 -10.64 32.16
CA ARG A 59 -8.48 -11.11 33.04
C ARG A 59 -8.04 -12.33 33.85
N ALA A 60 -7.26 -13.23 33.24
CA ALA A 60 -6.78 -14.44 33.90
C ALA A 60 -5.66 -14.18 34.92
N ASN A 61 -4.83 -13.15 34.75
CA ASN A 61 -3.73 -12.86 35.69
C ASN A 61 -3.45 -11.36 35.87
N PRO A 62 -4.14 -10.67 36.80
CA PRO A 62 -3.94 -9.25 37.08
C PRO A 62 -2.57 -8.91 37.69
N LYS A 63 -1.78 -9.91 38.11
CA LYS A 63 -0.43 -9.72 38.67
C LYS A 63 0.67 -9.69 37.60
N GLN A 64 0.34 -9.92 36.33
CA GLN A 64 1.34 -9.92 35.28
C GLN A 64 1.91 -8.49 35.11
N PRO A 65 3.25 -8.31 35.16
CA PRO A 65 3.84 -6.98 35.04
C PRO A 65 3.45 -6.35 33.72
N ALA A 66 3.15 -5.04 33.74
CA ALA A 66 2.78 -4.30 32.54
C ALA A 66 3.84 -4.52 31.44
N PHE A 67 3.37 -4.92 30.26
CA PHE A 67 4.21 -5.16 29.09
C PHE A 67 5.01 -3.88 28.78
N LYS A 68 6.35 -3.96 28.85
CA LYS A 68 7.23 -2.81 28.61
C LYS A 68 7.45 -2.62 27.12
N HIS A 69 6.47 -2.05 26.42
CA HIS A 69 6.52 -1.79 24.98
C HIS A 69 7.81 -1.10 24.51
N GLU A 70 8.38 -0.21 25.32
CA GLU A 70 9.63 0.52 25.03
C GLU A 70 10.83 -0.44 24.78
N GLN A 71 10.90 -1.59 25.45
CA GLN A 71 12.04 -2.51 25.26
C GLN A 71 12.01 -3.17 23.87
N HIS A 72 10.83 -3.53 23.38
CA HIS A 72 10.67 -4.22 22.10
C HIS A 72 10.98 -3.33 20.90
N ILE A 73 10.64 -2.04 20.98
CA ILE A 73 11.01 -1.10 19.93
C ILE A 73 12.52 -0.91 19.86
N HIS A 74 13.23 -0.76 20.98
CA HIS A 74 14.69 -0.63 20.96
C HIS A 74 15.39 -1.87 20.38
N HIS A 75 14.90 -3.08 20.68
CA HIS A 75 15.42 -4.30 20.06
C HIS A 75 15.20 -4.32 18.55
N THR A 76 14.02 -3.89 18.11
CA THR A 76 13.69 -3.77 16.69
C THR A 76 14.64 -2.78 16.00
N LEU A 77 14.81 -1.59 16.58
CA LEU A 77 15.66 -0.54 16.04
C LEU A 77 17.14 -0.93 16.04
N TRP A 78 17.62 -1.64 17.06
CA TRP A 78 18.96 -2.20 17.09
C TRP A 78 19.20 -3.14 15.90
N LEU A 79 18.28 -4.07 15.64
CA LEU A 79 18.39 -5.00 14.51
C LEU A 79 18.42 -4.25 13.16
N LEU A 80 17.64 -3.18 13.01
CA LEU A 80 17.69 -2.33 11.83
C LEU A 80 19.07 -1.68 11.65
N ARG A 81 19.68 -1.15 12.72
CA ARG A 81 21.04 -0.55 12.67
C ARG A 81 22.10 -1.57 12.28
N ARG A 82 21.99 -2.81 12.74
CA ARG A 82 22.89 -3.92 12.35
C ARG A 82 22.86 -4.22 10.85
N ASN A 83 21.81 -3.78 10.15
CA ASN A 83 21.58 -3.99 8.74
C ASN A 83 21.49 -2.68 7.95
N SER A 84 22.10 -1.60 8.44
CA SER A 84 22.01 -0.25 7.85
C SER A 84 22.43 -0.18 6.38
N GLY A 85 23.44 -0.96 5.99
CA GLY A 85 23.95 -1.00 4.62
C GLY A 85 23.19 -1.91 3.66
N THR A 86 22.18 -2.66 4.12
CA THR A 86 21.45 -3.63 3.28
C THR A 86 19.94 -3.42 3.26
N ILE A 87 19.36 -2.84 4.31
CA ILE A 87 17.90 -2.66 4.41
C ILE A 87 17.43 -1.65 3.37
N THR A 88 16.44 -2.07 2.60
CA THR A 88 15.76 -1.28 1.57
C THR A 88 14.27 -1.10 1.86
N HIS A 89 13.66 -1.99 2.64
CA HIS A 89 12.23 -1.92 2.97
C HIS A 89 12.03 -2.19 4.46
N ILE A 90 11.28 -1.31 5.12
CA ILE A 90 10.86 -1.45 6.51
C ILE A 90 9.34 -1.29 6.59
N ASP A 91 8.71 -2.19 7.32
CA ASP A 91 7.30 -2.12 7.69
C ASP A 91 7.17 -2.42 9.20
N LEU A 92 6.84 -1.40 9.98
CA LEU A 92 6.65 -1.50 11.42
C LEU A 92 5.19 -1.27 11.77
N ALA A 93 4.49 -2.33 12.15
CA ALA A 93 3.10 -2.28 12.53
C ALA A 93 2.91 -2.27 14.05
N HIS A 94 1.84 -1.62 14.52
CA HIS A 94 1.47 -1.52 15.94
C HIS A 94 2.60 -1.01 16.84
N VAL A 95 3.42 -0.08 16.34
CA VAL A 95 4.51 0.50 17.13
C VAL A 95 3.95 1.58 18.06
N GLU A 96 4.21 1.42 19.36
CA GLU A 96 3.88 2.42 20.38
C GLU A 96 5.02 3.43 20.56
N LEU A 97 4.87 4.60 19.95
CA LEU A 97 5.79 5.73 20.09
C LEU A 97 5.32 6.65 21.22
N THR A 98 5.24 6.09 22.43
CA THR A 98 4.69 6.74 23.64
C THR A 98 5.58 7.84 24.20
N SER A 99 6.91 7.72 24.04
CA SER A 99 7.90 8.65 24.59
C SER A 99 8.72 9.33 23.50
N PHE A 100 9.15 10.57 23.77
CA PHE A 100 10.06 11.32 22.89
C PHE A 100 11.36 10.56 22.63
N ARG A 101 11.82 9.77 23.62
CA ARG A 101 12.98 8.88 23.51
C ARG A 101 12.83 7.89 22.36
N ASN A 102 11.67 7.24 22.24
CA ASN A 102 11.39 6.27 21.18
C ASN A 102 11.39 6.93 19.79
N ILE A 103 10.81 8.13 19.70
CA ILE A 103 10.80 8.92 18.46
C ILE A 103 12.23 9.31 18.07
N ARG A 104 13.03 9.83 19.01
CA ARG A 104 14.44 10.17 18.74
C ARG A 104 15.26 8.95 18.34
N ASP A 105 15.04 7.81 18.99
CA ASP A 105 15.74 6.57 18.67
C ASP A 105 15.38 6.05 17.26
N LEU A 106 14.09 6.11 16.91
CA LEU A 106 13.61 5.80 15.57
C LEU A 106 14.26 6.73 14.53
N CYS A 107 14.22 8.05 14.75
CA CYS A 107 14.82 9.06 13.89
C CYS A 107 16.32 8.80 13.64
N ARG A 108 17.11 8.58 14.70
CA ARG A 108 18.55 8.26 14.57
C ARG A 108 18.80 6.93 13.87
N THR A 109 17.88 5.99 13.99
CA THR A 109 17.99 4.70 13.32
C THR A 109 17.76 4.85 11.84
N VAL A 110 16.62 5.43 11.43
CA VAL A 110 16.25 5.56 10.02
C VAL A 110 17.18 6.49 9.25
N SER A 111 17.76 7.51 9.90
CA SER A 111 18.70 8.43 9.26
C SER A 111 20.01 7.79 8.83
N LYS A 112 20.35 6.62 9.39
CA LYS A 112 21.55 5.85 9.06
C LYS A 112 21.28 4.73 8.03
N LEU A 113 20.05 4.60 7.54
CA LEU A 113 19.66 3.54 6.60
C LEU A 113 19.78 4.05 5.16
N ASP A 114 21.01 4.25 4.68
CA ASP A 114 21.28 4.89 3.39
C ASP A 114 20.66 4.17 2.18
N CYS A 115 20.31 2.89 2.31
CA CYS A 115 19.68 2.09 1.27
C CYS A 115 18.14 2.05 1.36
N LEU A 116 17.52 2.67 2.36
CA LEU A 116 16.08 2.58 2.61
C LEU A 116 15.27 3.25 1.49
N ARG A 117 14.42 2.48 0.81
CA ARG A 117 13.54 2.94 -0.26
C ARG A 117 12.08 2.97 0.15
N THR A 118 11.66 2.05 1.01
CA THR A 118 10.28 1.98 1.51
C THR A 118 10.27 1.99 3.02
N PHE A 119 9.53 2.92 3.61
CA PHE A 119 9.30 2.98 5.04
C PHE A 119 7.81 3.07 5.34
N ARG A 120 7.30 2.10 6.10
CA ARG A 120 5.92 2.08 6.59
C ARG A 120 5.92 2.00 8.10
N LEU A 121 5.13 2.86 8.72
CA LEU A 121 4.99 2.94 10.16
C LEU A 121 3.51 3.05 10.50
N HIS A 122 3.00 2.08 11.23
CA HIS A 122 1.61 2.03 11.66
C HIS A 122 1.51 2.03 13.18
N SER A 123 0.70 2.95 13.72
CA SER A 123 0.45 3.09 15.16
C SER A 123 -1.06 3.09 15.42
N HIS A 124 -1.62 1.91 15.68
CA HIS A 124 -3.07 1.72 15.83
C HIS A 124 -3.65 2.16 17.19
N ARG A 125 -2.80 2.31 18.22
CA ARG A 125 -3.22 2.69 19.58
C ARG A 125 -2.31 3.78 20.13
N PRO A 126 -2.42 5.01 19.62
CA PRO A 126 -1.68 6.12 20.16
C PRO A 126 -2.20 6.37 21.58
N VAL A 127 -1.46 5.89 22.58
CA VAL A 127 -1.51 6.44 23.95
C VAL A 127 -1.26 7.95 23.89
N ARG A 128 -0.53 8.38 22.85
CA ARG A 128 -0.13 9.75 22.58
C ARG A 128 -0.12 9.99 21.07
N SER A 129 -0.65 11.13 20.65
CA SER A 129 -0.56 11.56 19.26
C SER A 129 0.76 12.29 18.97
N PHE A 130 1.19 12.26 17.71
CA PHE A 130 2.32 13.03 17.21
C PHE A 130 2.01 14.52 17.18
N THR A 131 3.01 15.36 17.43
CA THR A 131 2.93 16.78 17.10
C THR A 131 3.44 17.02 15.67
N HIS A 132 3.08 18.15 15.06
CA HIS A 132 3.61 18.57 13.76
C HIS A 132 5.14 18.56 13.72
N ARG A 133 5.79 19.07 14.77
CA ARG A 133 7.25 19.14 14.87
C ARG A 133 7.90 17.75 14.96
N GLU A 134 7.24 16.79 15.60
CA GLU A 134 7.73 15.40 15.66
C GLU A 134 7.64 14.73 14.30
N LEU A 135 6.55 14.95 13.58
CA LEU A 135 6.37 14.44 12.23
C LEU A 135 7.37 15.06 11.25
N GLU A 136 7.57 16.37 11.32
CA GLU A 136 8.60 17.08 10.57
C GLU A 136 10.01 16.56 10.89
N THR A 137 10.32 16.38 12.18
CA THR A 137 11.61 15.83 12.61
C THR A 137 11.82 14.41 12.08
N LEU A 138 10.77 13.59 12.06
CA LEU A 138 10.81 12.27 11.46
C LEU A 138 11.11 12.37 9.95
N LEU A 139 10.40 13.23 9.21
CA LEU A 139 10.66 13.46 7.78
C LEU A 139 12.09 13.93 7.50
N LEU A 140 12.59 14.87 8.31
CA LEU A 140 13.96 15.38 8.22
C LEU A 140 15.01 14.32 8.62
N SER A 141 14.61 13.28 9.33
CA SER A 141 15.48 12.15 9.69
C SER A 141 15.47 11.04 8.63
N LEU A 142 14.58 11.08 7.63
CA LEU A 142 14.54 10.06 6.60
C LEU A 142 15.69 10.22 5.58
N PRO A 143 16.25 9.10 5.09
CA PRO A 143 17.37 9.12 4.15
C PRO A 143 16.92 9.56 2.75
N VAL A 144 17.82 10.20 1.99
CA VAL A 144 17.54 10.71 0.62
C VAL A 144 17.22 9.62 -0.40
N SER A 145 17.51 8.37 -0.08
CA SER A 145 17.21 7.19 -0.89
C SER A 145 15.74 6.78 -0.84
N LEU A 146 14.95 7.35 0.07
CA LEU A 146 13.55 6.98 0.26
C LEU A 146 12.71 7.31 -0.97
N GLU A 147 11.93 6.33 -1.42
CA GLU A 147 11.05 6.41 -2.59
C GLU A 147 9.56 6.35 -2.18
N HIS A 148 9.24 5.60 -1.12
CA HIS A 148 7.87 5.38 -0.64
C HIS A 148 7.80 5.53 0.87
N LEU A 149 6.88 6.37 1.34
CA LEU A 149 6.64 6.62 2.76
C LEU A 149 5.16 6.43 3.10
N ARG A 150 4.88 5.62 4.12
CA ARG A 150 3.55 5.53 4.73
C ARG A 150 3.65 5.76 6.24
N LEU A 151 2.94 6.77 6.73
CA LEU A 151 2.88 7.14 8.14
C LEU A 151 1.43 7.09 8.61
N ASP A 152 1.03 5.94 9.12
CA ASP A 152 -0.27 5.72 9.74
C ASP A 152 -0.15 6.03 11.24
N LEU A 153 -0.06 7.34 11.52
CA LEU A 153 0.18 7.92 12.83
C LEU A 153 -0.95 8.89 13.14
N LYS A 154 -1.55 8.79 14.33
CA LYS A 154 -2.45 9.83 14.81
C LYS A 154 -1.65 11.06 15.20
N VAL A 155 -1.96 12.19 14.58
CA VAL A 155 -1.38 13.49 14.92
C VAL A 155 -2.40 14.27 15.75
N ALA A 156 -1.95 14.89 16.84
CA ALA A 156 -2.77 15.84 17.60
C ALA A 156 -2.26 17.24 17.30
N GLY A 157 -3.13 18.22 17.54
CA GLY A 157 -2.83 19.60 17.25
C GLY A 157 -1.59 20.13 17.97
N TYR A 158 -1.18 21.32 17.55
CA TYR A 158 0.05 21.97 17.98
C TYR A 158 0.28 21.90 19.50
N ASN A 159 1.35 21.21 19.89
CA ASN A 159 1.86 21.24 21.25
C ASN A 159 3.21 21.99 21.25
N PRO A 160 3.31 23.16 21.91
CA PRO A 160 4.50 24.00 21.87
C PRO A 160 5.73 23.42 22.57
N PHE A 161 5.63 22.27 23.25
CA PHE A 161 6.74 21.74 24.03
C PHE A 161 7.83 21.10 23.17
N ASP A 162 9.02 21.70 23.24
CA ASP A 162 10.22 21.36 22.48
C ASP A 162 11.01 20.16 23.08
N LYS A 163 10.31 19.05 23.33
CA LYS A 163 10.87 17.87 24.04
C LYS A 163 11.64 16.91 23.15
N LEU A 164 12.03 17.35 21.95
CA LEU A 164 12.88 16.57 21.05
C LEU A 164 14.38 16.72 21.36
N LYS A 165 14.75 17.57 22.32
CA LYS A 165 16.09 17.59 22.88
C LYS A 165 16.23 16.50 23.95
N PRO A 166 17.33 15.73 23.97
CA PRO A 166 17.58 14.77 25.06
C PRO A 166 17.68 15.50 26.41
N GLU A 167 16.96 15.02 27.41
CA GLU A 167 17.06 15.52 28.78
C GLU A 167 18.26 14.90 29.52
N LYS A 168 18.65 15.47 30.66
CA LYS A 168 19.83 15.02 31.42
C LYS A 168 19.75 13.56 31.88
N ASP A 169 18.53 13.07 32.11
CA ASP A 169 18.29 11.71 32.61
C ASP A 169 17.83 10.76 31.50
N ASP A 170 17.84 11.21 30.23
CA ASP A 170 17.52 10.35 29.11
C ASP A 170 18.70 9.45 28.74
N TRP A 171 18.41 8.18 28.45
CA TRP A 171 19.43 7.20 28.08
C TRP A 171 20.17 7.57 26.77
N ASP A 172 19.53 8.36 25.90
CA ASP A 172 20.11 8.83 24.64
C ASP A 172 20.81 10.19 24.77
N GLN A 173 20.97 10.73 25.98
CA GLN A 173 21.65 12.01 26.20
C GLN A 173 23.08 12.01 25.64
N SER A 174 23.81 10.90 25.85
CA SER A 174 25.18 10.73 25.37
C SER A 174 25.30 10.72 23.84
N TRP A 175 24.19 10.55 23.12
CA TRP A 175 24.18 10.50 21.66
C TRP A 175 23.99 11.89 21.02
N GLY A 176 23.82 12.93 21.84
CA GLY A 176 23.65 14.31 21.40
C GLY A 176 22.29 14.60 20.78
N GLU A 177 22.10 15.84 20.33
CA GLU A 177 20.88 16.29 19.67
C GLU A 177 20.65 15.55 18.33
N LEU A 178 19.39 15.43 17.90
CA LEU A 178 19.07 14.96 16.56
C LEU A 178 19.66 15.92 15.53
N VAL A 179 20.37 15.39 14.53
CA VAL A 179 20.90 16.16 13.41
C VAL A 179 19.96 16.00 12.22
N PRO A 180 19.00 16.91 12.01
CA PRO A 180 18.10 16.83 10.87
C PRO A 180 18.90 17.00 9.57
N ARG A 181 18.45 16.28 8.54
CA ARG A 181 19.00 16.41 7.19
C ARG A 181 18.66 17.80 6.62
N LYS A 182 19.58 18.37 5.86
CA LYS A 182 19.38 19.67 5.17
C LYS A 182 18.83 19.56 3.75
N ALA A 183 19.14 18.48 3.05
CA ALA A 183 18.73 18.31 1.66
C ALA A 183 17.19 18.11 1.56
N PRO A 184 16.62 18.01 0.35
CA PRO A 184 15.27 17.48 0.09
C PRO A 184 15.28 15.96 -0.18
N LEU A 185 14.13 15.28 -0.04
CA LEU A 185 13.85 13.91 -0.45
C LEU A 185 13.47 13.88 -1.94
N HIS A 186 14.41 14.19 -2.83
CA HIS A 186 14.16 14.23 -4.28
C HIS A 186 13.67 12.92 -4.89
N ARG A 187 13.92 11.78 -4.22
CA ARG A 187 13.50 10.46 -4.68
C ARG A 187 12.15 10.03 -4.15
N LEU A 188 11.57 10.74 -3.17
CA LEU A 188 10.28 10.38 -2.60
C LEU A 188 9.20 10.61 -3.66
N ARG A 189 8.58 9.52 -4.10
CA ARG A 189 7.54 9.52 -5.14
C ARG A 189 6.15 9.37 -4.55
N SER A 190 6.03 8.72 -3.40
CA SER A 190 4.76 8.37 -2.79
C SER A 190 4.79 8.65 -1.29
N LEU A 191 3.81 9.41 -0.82
CA LEU A 191 3.62 9.78 0.59
C LEU A 191 2.17 9.50 0.98
N LEU A 192 1.97 8.64 1.97
CA LEU A 192 0.67 8.28 2.52
C LEU A 192 0.64 8.64 4.00
N MET A 193 -0.34 9.43 4.44
CA MET A 193 -0.43 9.87 5.85
C MET A 193 -1.86 9.88 6.40
N PRO A 194 -2.56 8.73 6.45
CA PRO A 194 -3.99 8.67 6.74
C PRO A 194 -4.40 9.18 8.13
N GLY A 195 -3.47 9.35 9.08
CA GLY A 195 -3.78 9.79 10.45
C GLY A 195 -3.58 11.29 10.75
N LEU A 196 -3.23 12.11 9.75
CA LEU A 196 -3.00 13.54 9.91
C LEU A 196 -4.34 14.32 9.85
N PRO A 197 -4.79 15.01 10.91
CA PRO A 197 -6.00 15.81 10.86
C PRO A 197 -5.88 16.89 9.78
N GLY A 198 -6.97 17.15 9.06
CA GLY A 198 -6.90 18.11 7.96
C GLY A 198 -6.50 19.52 8.41
N ASP A 199 -6.99 20.03 9.53
CA ASP A 199 -6.61 21.38 10.00
C ASP A 199 -5.09 21.53 10.25
N GLU A 200 -4.39 20.44 10.57
CA GLU A 200 -2.93 20.39 10.72
C GLU A 200 -2.19 20.11 9.39
N MET A 201 -2.91 19.68 8.36
CA MET A 201 -2.34 19.34 7.05
C MET A 201 -1.82 20.56 6.31
N VAL A 202 -2.49 21.71 6.44
CA VAL A 202 -2.14 22.92 5.67
C VAL A 202 -0.72 23.43 5.99
N PRO A 203 -0.35 23.70 7.26
CA PRO A 203 1.02 24.12 7.57
C PRO A 203 2.04 23.04 7.18
N PHE A 204 1.67 21.77 7.37
CA PHE A 204 2.55 20.65 7.06
C PHE A 204 2.77 20.49 5.56
N TYR A 205 1.81 20.89 4.74
CA TYR A 205 1.88 20.74 3.31
C TYR A 205 2.97 21.61 2.69
N HIS A 206 3.15 22.84 3.17
CA HIS A 206 4.29 23.67 2.76
C HIS A 206 5.63 23.01 3.08
N THR A 207 5.72 22.34 4.23
CA THR A 207 6.88 21.52 4.60
C THR A 207 7.05 20.34 3.65
N ILE A 208 5.99 19.63 3.28
CA ILE A 208 6.06 18.52 2.30
C ILE A 208 6.54 19.02 0.94
N GLN A 209 6.01 20.12 0.42
CA GLN A 209 6.44 20.67 -0.88
C GLN A 209 7.92 21.01 -0.88
N HIS A 210 8.40 21.64 0.18
CA HIS A 210 9.80 22.01 0.30
C HIS A 210 10.70 20.77 0.43
N LEU A 211 10.30 19.81 1.27
CA LEU A 211 11.10 18.64 1.56
C LEU A 211 11.01 17.57 0.47
N CYS A 212 9.94 17.49 -0.32
CA CYS A 212 9.65 16.38 -1.21
C CYS A 212 9.31 16.86 -2.64
N PRO A 213 10.24 17.57 -3.33
CA PRO A 213 9.95 18.16 -4.64
C PRO A 213 9.71 17.12 -5.76
N GLY A 214 10.04 15.85 -5.53
CA GLY A 214 9.83 14.74 -6.48
C GLY A 214 8.51 13.97 -6.27
N LEU A 215 7.64 14.44 -5.37
CA LEU A 215 6.43 13.73 -4.99
C LEU A 215 5.46 13.63 -6.18
N LYS A 216 4.99 12.41 -6.45
CA LYS A 216 4.06 12.11 -7.55
C LYS A 216 2.69 11.71 -7.03
N VAL A 217 2.69 10.85 -6.01
CA VAL A 217 1.51 10.30 -5.34
C VAL A 217 1.43 10.89 -3.95
N LEU A 218 0.31 11.52 -3.64
CA LEU A 218 0.00 12.00 -2.31
C LEU A 218 -1.36 11.44 -1.88
N GLU A 219 -1.34 10.62 -0.83
CA GLU A 219 -2.54 10.08 -0.20
C GLU A 219 -2.77 10.79 1.13
N LEU A 220 -3.87 11.53 1.20
CA LEU A 220 -4.22 12.37 2.34
C LEU A 220 -5.54 11.92 2.95
N PRO A 221 -5.66 11.95 4.27
CA PRO A 221 -6.95 12.05 4.93
C PRO A 221 -7.49 13.46 4.73
N CYS A 222 -8.69 13.57 4.17
CA CYS A 222 -9.37 14.86 4.07
C CYS A 222 -10.19 15.11 5.34
N SER A 223 -10.13 16.35 5.85
CA SER A 223 -11.10 16.87 6.80
C SER A 223 -11.79 18.09 6.21
N ASN A 224 -12.95 18.47 6.77
CA ASN A 224 -13.75 19.58 6.25
C ASN A 224 -13.02 20.95 6.28
N LYS A 225 -11.92 21.09 7.04
CA LYS A 225 -11.22 22.37 7.22
C LYS A 225 -10.07 22.61 6.22
N THR A 226 -9.60 21.59 5.49
CA THR A 226 -8.41 21.68 4.61
C THR A 226 -8.61 22.38 3.27
N GLN A 227 -9.83 22.77 2.93
CA GLN A 227 -10.25 22.89 1.53
C GLN A 227 -9.61 24.06 0.77
N HIS A 228 -9.40 25.20 1.42
CA HIS A 228 -8.93 26.41 0.72
C HIS A 228 -7.45 26.33 0.30
N ASP A 229 -6.61 25.69 1.11
CA ASP A 229 -5.16 25.70 0.91
C ASP A 229 -4.65 24.52 0.07
N VAL A 230 -5.47 23.48 -0.06
CA VAL A 230 -5.22 22.33 -0.92
C VAL A 230 -5.18 22.73 -2.42
N LYS A 231 -5.76 23.88 -2.82
CA LYS A 231 -5.65 24.38 -4.20
C LYS A 231 -4.20 24.65 -4.63
N ALA A 232 -3.42 25.30 -3.76
CA ALA A 232 -1.99 25.57 -4.03
C ALA A 232 -1.17 24.28 -4.02
N ALA A 233 -1.63 23.29 -3.26
CA ALA A 233 -0.99 22.00 -3.15
C ALA A 233 -0.97 21.23 -4.45
N PHE A 234 -2.11 21.16 -5.12
CA PHE A 234 -2.28 20.26 -6.23
C PHE A 234 -1.57 20.70 -7.51
N LYS A 235 -1.18 21.97 -7.66
CA LYS A 235 -0.71 22.53 -8.93
C LYS A 235 0.38 21.71 -9.66
N SER A 236 1.25 21.01 -8.95
CA SER A 236 2.35 20.21 -9.54
C SER A 236 2.18 18.69 -9.40
N MET A 237 1.09 18.19 -8.83
CA MET A 237 0.90 16.77 -8.59
C MET A 237 0.51 16.04 -9.87
N LYS A 238 0.95 14.79 -10.00
CA LYS A 238 0.56 13.91 -11.11
C LYS A 238 -0.49 12.89 -10.71
N GLU A 239 -0.46 12.44 -9.46
CA GLU A 239 -1.32 11.40 -8.95
C GLU A 239 -1.84 11.83 -7.57
N ILE A 240 -3.16 11.98 -7.45
CA ILE A 240 -3.82 12.30 -6.20
C ILE A 240 -4.80 11.17 -5.92
N GLU A 241 -4.59 10.47 -4.80
CA GLU A 241 -5.48 9.41 -4.35
C GLU A 241 -5.99 9.80 -2.96
N LEU A 242 -7.24 10.24 -2.87
CA LEU A 242 -7.90 10.57 -1.61
C LEU A 242 -8.58 9.30 -1.10
N THR A 243 -7.83 8.48 -0.37
CA THR A 243 -8.33 7.21 0.17
C THR A 243 -8.44 7.26 1.68
N GLN A 244 -9.35 6.47 2.25
CA GLN A 244 -9.57 6.41 3.70
C GLN A 244 -9.97 7.76 4.31
N CYS A 245 -10.54 8.65 3.50
CA CYS A 245 -11.12 9.90 3.97
C CYS A 245 -12.50 9.64 4.55
N ASP A 246 -12.77 10.16 5.75
CA ASP A 246 -14.13 10.18 6.30
C ASP A 246 -15.03 11.11 5.47
N VAL A 247 -14.48 12.26 5.05
CA VAL A 247 -15.18 13.29 4.28
C VAL A 247 -14.21 13.98 3.30
N VAL A 248 -14.51 13.87 2.01
CA VAL A 248 -13.89 14.64 0.92
C VAL A 248 -14.98 15.53 0.33
N THR A 249 -14.93 16.81 0.66
CA THR A 249 -15.97 17.71 0.19
C THR A 249 -15.87 17.95 -1.30
N SER A 250 -17.01 18.25 -1.90
CA SER A 250 -17.14 18.50 -3.32
C SER A 250 -16.21 19.63 -3.82
N GLU A 251 -15.96 20.65 -3.01
CA GLU A 251 -15.08 21.77 -3.34
C GLU A 251 -13.61 21.33 -3.44
N ALA A 252 -13.19 20.37 -2.60
CA ALA A 252 -11.84 19.82 -2.66
C ALA A 252 -11.63 18.97 -3.91
N ILE A 253 -12.65 18.19 -4.31
CA ILE A 253 -12.63 17.40 -5.53
C ILE A 253 -12.60 18.32 -6.77
N GLN A 254 -13.48 19.33 -6.79
CA GLN A 254 -13.50 20.35 -7.85
C GLN A 254 -12.16 21.10 -7.92
N ALA A 255 -11.60 21.50 -6.78
CA ALA A 255 -10.31 22.16 -6.70
C ALA A 255 -9.20 21.33 -7.37
N ALA A 256 -9.13 20.03 -7.12
CA ALA A 256 -8.16 19.14 -7.76
C ALA A 256 -8.30 19.15 -9.30
N LEU A 257 -9.53 19.00 -9.78
CA LEU A 257 -9.83 18.95 -11.22
C LEU A 257 -9.60 20.29 -11.95
N THR A 258 -9.73 21.40 -11.22
CA THR A 258 -9.69 22.77 -11.80
C THR A 258 -8.37 23.51 -11.55
N SER A 259 -7.49 23.02 -10.67
CA SER A 259 -6.19 23.66 -10.38
C SER A 259 -4.96 22.84 -10.79
N CYS A 260 -5.12 21.55 -11.10
CA CYS A 260 -4.02 20.63 -11.36
C CYS A 260 -3.91 20.22 -12.84
N GLU A 261 -3.21 21.00 -13.65
CA GLU A 261 -3.00 20.71 -15.08
C GLU A 261 -2.15 19.44 -15.31
N ALA A 262 -1.24 19.15 -14.37
CA ALA A 262 -0.34 18.00 -14.43
C ALA A 262 -0.99 16.67 -13.99
N LEU A 263 -2.25 16.68 -13.56
CA LEU A 263 -2.92 15.51 -13.01
C LEU A 263 -3.12 14.44 -14.09
N GLU A 264 -2.60 13.25 -13.82
CA GLU A 264 -2.71 12.04 -14.65
C GLU A 264 -3.60 10.98 -13.97
N VAL A 265 -3.63 10.92 -12.64
CA VAL A 265 -4.47 9.99 -11.87
C VAL A 265 -5.19 10.74 -10.77
N PHE A 266 -6.51 10.59 -10.71
CA PHE A 266 -7.32 11.15 -9.63
C PHE A 266 -8.34 10.15 -9.12
N LYS A 267 -8.24 9.82 -7.83
CA LYS A 267 -9.13 8.85 -7.18
C LYS A 267 -9.67 9.40 -5.88
N VAL A 268 -10.95 9.20 -5.65
CA VAL A 268 -11.63 9.49 -4.39
C VAL A 268 -12.29 8.20 -3.91
N VAL A 269 -11.66 7.55 -2.94
CA VAL A 269 -12.11 6.26 -2.39
C VAL A 269 -12.55 6.48 -0.93
N GLY A 270 -13.84 6.72 -0.75
CA GLY A 270 -14.46 6.89 0.57
C GLY A 270 -14.58 5.58 1.35
N HIS A 271 -14.68 5.68 2.69
CA HIS A 271 -14.96 4.54 3.56
C HIS A 271 -16.38 4.68 4.17
N GLY A 272 -17.36 3.97 3.60
CA GLY A 272 -18.69 3.77 4.22
C GLY A 272 -19.60 4.99 4.30
N ASN A 273 -19.26 6.13 3.67
CA ASN A 273 -20.07 7.35 3.59
C ASN A 273 -19.85 8.06 2.23
N ASP A 274 -20.16 7.36 1.14
CA ASP A 274 -19.83 7.82 -0.21
C ASP A 274 -20.40 9.19 -0.57
N HIS A 275 -21.59 9.56 -0.07
CA HIS A 275 -22.18 10.89 -0.28
C HIS A 275 -21.33 12.04 0.28
N LYS A 276 -20.59 11.82 1.39
CA LYS A 276 -19.69 12.81 1.97
C LYS A 276 -18.37 12.93 1.22
N ASN A 277 -18.12 12.01 0.29
CA ASN A 277 -16.91 11.90 -0.51
C ASN A 277 -17.24 12.12 -2.00
N ALA A 278 -18.35 12.80 -2.30
CA ALA A 278 -18.88 12.95 -3.64
C ALA A 278 -18.74 14.40 -4.15
N LEU A 279 -18.46 14.52 -5.45
CA LEU A 279 -18.52 15.76 -6.20
C LEU A 279 -19.98 16.08 -6.49
N SER A 280 -20.52 17.17 -5.96
CA SER A 280 -21.84 17.64 -6.35
C SER A 280 -21.84 18.04 -7.82
N LEU A 281 -22.95 17.77 -8.50
CA LEU A 281 -23.08 18.14 -9.91
C LEU A 281 -22.86 19.64 -10.14
N ALA A 282 -23.38 20.48 -9.24
CA ALA A 282 -23.18 21.94 -9.28
C ALA A 282 -21.69 22.33 -9.31
N HIS A 283 -20.87 21.78 -8.40
CA HIS A 283 -19.43 22.05 -8.41
C HIS A 283 -18.72 21.41 -9.59
N ALA A 284 -19.19 20.26 -10.08
CA ALA A 284 -18.61 19.60 -11.25
C ALA A 284 -18.66 20.46 -12.52
N VAL A 285 -19.68 21.33 -12.64
CA VAL A 285 -19.94 22.15 -13.84
C VAL A 285 -19.64 23.63 -13.69
N GLU A 286 -19.41 24.10 -12.46
CA GLU A 286 -19.17 25.52 -12.17
C GLU A 286 -17.90 26.05 -12.85
N ASN A 287 -16.84 25.23 -12.92
CA ASN A 287 -15.56 25.59 -13.52
C ASN A 287 -15.11 24.52 -14.52
N GLU A 288 -14.39 24.93 -15.57
CA GLU A 288 -13.79 24.00 -16.52
C GLU A 288 -12.63 23.23 -15.90
N TRP A 289 -12.58 21.92 -16.13
CA TRP A 289 -11.47 21.09 -15.69
C TRP A 289 -10.21 21.39 -16.50
N VAL A 290 -9.11 21.64 -15.80
CA VAL A 290 -7.79 21.93 -16.40
C VAL A 290 -6.92 20.68 -16.52
N CYS A 291 -7.30 19.59 -15.84
CA CYS A 291 -6.58 18.31 -15.82
C CYS A 291 -6.78 17.50 -17.12
N LEU A 292 -6.49 18.07 -18.28
CA LEU A 292 -6.72 17.43 -19.59
C LEU A 292 -5.83 16.21 -19.85
N ASN A 293 -4.80 16.01 -19.03
CA ASN A 293 -3.88 14.87 -19.10
C ASN A 293 -4.34 13.66 -18.29
N LEU A 294 -5.55 13.71 -17.71
CA LEU A 294 -6.06 12.65 -16.86
C LEU A 294 -6.20 11.33 -17.63
N ARG A 295 -5.57 10.29 -17.08
CA ARG A 295 -5.58 8.91 -17.59
C ARG A 295 -6.50 8.02 -16.76
N GLU A 296 -6.64 8.29 -15.48
CA GLU A 296 -7.53 7.54 -14.59
C GLU A 296 -8.34 8.51 -13.71
N LEU A 297 -9.66 8.37 -13.77
CA LEU A 297 -10.63 9.11 -12.95
C LEU A 297 -11.52 8.11 -12.21
N ASP A 298 -11.43 8.09 -10.88
CA ASP A 298 -12.32 7.34 -9.99
C ASP A 298 -12.97 8.33 -9.01
N ILE A 299 -14.21 8.72 -9.27
CA ILE A 299 -14.93 9.66 -8.41
C ILE A 299 -16.38 9.22 -8.19
N ILE A 300 -16.91 9.73 -7.09
CA ILE A 300 -18.32 9.64 -6.74
C ILE A 300 -18.95 10.99 -7.05
N VAL A 301 -20.12 10.99 -7.70
CA VAL A 301 -20.86 12.21 -8.05
C VAL A 301 -22.21 12.21 -7.37
N TRP A 302 -22.49 13.30 -6.67
CA TRP A 302 -23.77 13.53 -6.04
C TRP A 302 -24.66 14.32 -6.99
N LEU A 303 -25.61 13.63 -7.61
CA LEU A 303 -26.46 14.19 -8.65
C LEU A 303 -27.48 15.19 -8.07
N THR A 304 -27.97 14.95 -6.86
CA THR A 304 -29.11 15.64 -6.27
C THR A 304 -28.79 16.09 -4.84
N PRO A 305 -27.96 17.13 -4.67
CA PRO A 305 -27.43 17.53 -3.36
C PRO A 305 -28.49 18.05 -2.38
N ASP A 306 -29.61 18.57 -2.90
CA ASP A 306 -30.78 18.99 -2.13
C ASP A 306 -31.64 17.80 -1.65
N GLY A 307 -31.30 16.59 -2.07
CA GLY A 307 -32.04 15.39 -1.75
C GLY A 307 -33.36 15.26 -2.52
N ASN A 308 -33.69 16.15 -3.45
CA ASN A 308 -34.86 15.97 -4.31
C ASN A 308 -34.41 15.26 -5.58
N SER A 309 -34.85 14.02 -5.77
CA SER A 309 -34.64 13.34 -7.05
C SER A 309 -35.46 14.05 -8.13
N PRO A 310 -34.85 14.53 -9.24
CA PRO A 310 -35.58 15.14 -10.34
C PRO A 310 -36.72 14.24 -10.80
N GLU A 311 -37.88 14.84 -11.12
CA GLU A 311 -39.08 14.06 -11.43
C GLU A 311 -38.86 13.16 -12.66
N TYR A 312 -38.01 13.60 -13.59
CA TYR A 312 -37.67 12.84 -14.79
C TYR A 312 -36.93 11.52 -14.51
N LEU A 313 -36.29 11.37 -13.34
CA LEU A 313 -35.66 10.11 -12.94
C LEU A 313 -36.72 9.09 -12.52
N ALA A 314 -37.80 9.54 -11.90
CA ALA A 314 -38.90 8.68 -11.46
C ALA A 314 -39.89 8.38 -12.60
N ASP A 315 -40.23 9.40 -13.39
CA ASP A 315 -41.18 9.28 -14.49
C ASP A 315 -40.80 10.19 -15.68
N PRO A 316 -40.15 9.64 -16.72
CA PRO A 316 -39.77 10.42 -17.90
C PRO A 316 -40.96 10.88 -18.75
N SER A 317 -42.19 10.44 -18.46
CA SER A 317 -43.40 10.85 -19.18
C SER A 317 -44.04 12.13 -18.64
N LYS A 318 -43.66 12.55 -17.41
CA LYS A 318 -44.13 13.80 -16.83
C LYS A 318 -43.53 15.01 -17.55
N THR A 319 -44.28 16.11 -17.55
CA THR A 319 -43.77 17.41 -18.00
C THR A 319 -42.66 17.88 -17.07
N TRP A 320 -41.48 18.13 -17.63
CA TRP A 320 -40.31 18.57 -16.87
C TRP A 320 -40.50 19.99 -16.35
N SER A 321 -40.16 20.20 -15.09
CA SER A 321 -40.07 21.53 -14.49
C SER A 321 -38.88 22.32 -15.06
N GLU A 322 -38.80 23.63 -14.81
CA GLU A 322 -37.61 24.41 -15.17
C GLU A 322 -36.35 23.94 -14.40
N GLU A 323 -36.53 23.37 -13.21
CA GLU A 323 -35.44 22.77 -12.43
C GLU A 323 -34.93 21.49 -13.08
N ASP A 324 -35.84 20.63 -13.56
CA ASP A 324 -35.48 19.43 -14.31
C ASP A 324 -34.65 19.75 -15.56
N HIS A 325 -35.06 20.77 -16.33
CA HIS A 325 -34.32 21.21 -17.52
C HIS A 325 -32.92 21.73 -17.15
N ARG A 326 -32.81 22.56 -16.10
CA ARG A 326 -31.51 23.08 -15.64
C ARG A 326 -30.59 21.97 -15.16
N HIS A 327 -31.12 21.02 -14.39
CA HIS A 327 -30.38 19.86 -13.90
C HIS A 327 -29.91 18.97 -15.06
N TRP A 328 -30.76 18.77 -16.07
CA TRP A 328 -30.39 18.05 -17.29
C TRP A 328 -29.28 18.77 -18.06
N ASP A 329 -29.36 20.10 -18.21
CA ASP A 329 -28.30 20.90 -18.83
C ASP A 329 -26.97 20.79 -18.05
N ASP A 330 -27.01 20.75 -16.72
CA ASP A 330 -25.84 20.52 -15.87
C ASP A 330 -25.21 19.14 -16.13
N LEU A 331 -26.01 18.08 -16.22
CA LEU A 331 -25.52 16.76 -16.64
C LEU A 331 -24.82 16.84 -18.00
N GLY A 332 -25.41 17.53 -18.97
CA GLY A 332 -24.82 17.73 -20.28
C GLY A 332 -23.47 18.45 -20.25
N ARG A 333 -23.34 19.48 -19.40
CA ARG A 333 -22.07 20.18 -19.16
C ARG A 333 -21.04 19.25 -18.51
N PHE A 334 -21.44 18.53 -17.47
CA PHE A 334 -20.59 17.58 -16.75
C PHE A 334 -20.03 16.49 -17.69
N TYR A 335 -20.89 15.86 -18.50
CA TYR A 335 -20.44 14.87 -19.48
C TYR A 335 -19.59 15.46 -20.59
N SER A 336 -19.79 16.74 -20.95
CA SER A 336 -18.90 17.43 -21.88
C SER A 336 -17.50 17.63 -21.27
N GLN A 337 -17.40 17.92 -19.97
CA GLN A 337 -16.11 18.02 -19.28
C GLN A 337 -15.38 16.67 -19.27
N ILE A 338 -16.08 15.57 -18.96
CA ILE A 338 -15.51 14.22 -19.05
C ILE A 338 -15.07 13.94 -20.49
N GLY A 339 -15.90 14.25 -21.49
CA GLY A 339 -15.59 14.08 -22.90
C GLY A 339 -14.30 14.80 -23.34
N ALA A 340 -13.98 15.94 -22.74
CA ALA A 340 -12.75 16.68 -23.04
C ALA A 340 -11.46 15.95 -22.60
N LEU A 341 -11.55 14.93 -21.73
CA LEU A 341 -10.42 14.14 -21.24
C LEU A 341 -9.93 13.10 -22.26
N THR A 342 -9.42 13.56 -23.40
CA THR A 342 -9.00 12.70 -24.54
C THR A 342 -7.96 11.63 -24.21
N ARG A 343 -7.24 11.78 -23.10
CA ARG A 343 -6.22 10.84 -22.60
C ARG A 343 -6.74 9.83 -21.58
N LEU A 344 -8.02 9.89 -21.24
CA LEU A 344 -8.63 9.04 -20.22
C LEU A 344 -8.64 7.57 -20.68
N GLU A 345 -7.98 6.73 -19.91
CA GLU A 345 -7.88 5.28 -20.10
C GLU A 345 -8.87 4.53 -19.19
N VAL A 346 -9.08 5.03 -17.98
CA VAL A 346 -9.99 4.42 -16.99
C VAL A 346 -10.94 5.49 -16.46
N LEU A 347 -12.24 5.23 -16.60
CA LEU A 347 -13.31 6.03 -16.00
C LEU A 347 -14.13 5.14 -15.07
N ASP A 348 -14.03 5.38 -13.76
CA ASP A 348 -14.89 4.80 -12.73
C ASP A 348 -15.75 5.90 -12.13
N LEU A 349 -17.02 5.92 -12.52
CA LEU A 349 -17.94 6.99 -12.16
C LEU A 349 -19.12 6.44 -11.38
N LYS A 350 -19.16 6.72 -10.08
CA LYS A 350 -20.22 6.25 -9.18
C LYS A 350 -21.21 7.38 -8.96
N ALA A 351 -22.50 7.11 -9.07
CA ALA A 351 -23.54 8.08 -8.78
C ALA A 351 -24.10 7.82 -7.37
N VAL A 352 -24.32 8.89 -6.62
CA VAL A 352 -25.07 8.85 -5.36
C VAL A 352 -26.28 9.76 -5.50
N GLY A 353 -27.44 9.21 -5.15
CA GLY A 353 -28.74 9.88 -5.20
C GLY A 353 -29.24 10.30 -3.81
N GLN A 354 -30.56 10.43 -3.71
CA GLN A 354 -31.25 10.91 -2.53
C GLN A 354 -30.95 10.08 -1.27
N VAL A 355 -30.60 10.79 -0.19
CA VAL A 355 -30.56 10.23 1.16
C VAL A 355 -32.01 9.99 1.59
N CYS A 356 -32.51 8.76 1.48
CA CYS A 356 -33.77 8.43 2.12
C CYS A 356 -33.54 8.43 3.64
N THR A 357 -34.23 9.30 4.36
CA THR A 357 -34.29 9.18 5.82
C THR A 357 -35.09 7.93 6.14
N SER A 358 -34.40 6.92 6.68
CA SER A 358 -35.11 5.75 7.22
C SER A 358 -36.09 6.21 8.31
N HIS A 359 -37.21 5.49 8.46
CA HIS A 359 -38.22 5.81 9.48
C HIS A 359 -37.64 5.89 10.92
N ASP A 360 -36.48 5.29 11.15
CA ASP A 360 -35.82 5.25 12.45
C ASP A 360 -35.04 6.53 12.78
N GLY A 361 -35.03 7.53 11.88
CA GLY A 361 -34.33 8.80 12.07
C GLY A 361 -32.80 8.69 11.92
N TRP A 362 -32.30 7.51 11.56
CA TRP A 362 -30.91 7.35 11.13
C TRP A 362 -30.84 7.78 9.67
N GLU A 363 -29.99 8.77 9.40
CA GLU A 363 -29.52 9.14 8.07
C GLU A 363 -28.69 7.99 7.50
N SER A 364 -29.36 6.89 7.16
CA SER A 364 -28.79 5.89 6.28
C SER A 364 -29.02 6.42 4.89
N GLY A 365 -28.02 7.09 4.32
CA GLY A 365 -28.05 7.42 2.90
C GLY A 365 -28.41 6.14 2.15
N CYS A 366 -29.56 6.11 1.49
CA CYS A 366 -29.84 5.09 0.51
C CYS A 366 -28.82 5.30 -0.59
N PHE A 367 -27.69 4.59 -0.46
CA PHE A 367 -26.78 4.43 -1.56
C PHE A 367 -27.62 3.80 -2.66
N LEU A 368 -27.77 4.54 -3.75
CA LEU A 368 -27.91 3.95 -5.05
C LEU A 368 -26.75 2.96 -5.16
N HIS A 369 -27.02 1.66 -5.00
CA HIS A 369 -25.93 0.70 -5.02
C HIS A 369 -25.25 0.89 -6.39
N PRO A 370 -23.91 0.95 -6.48
CA PRO A 370 -23.23 1.21 -7.76
C PRO A 370 -23.65 0.24 -8.88
N ASP A 371 -24.16 -0.93 -8.49
CA ASP A 371 -24.68 -1.98 -9.38
C ASP A 371 -26.18 -1.87 -9.70
N GLU A 372 -26.93 -1.01 -9.01
CA GLU A 372 -28.38 -0.85 -9.17
C GLU A 372 -28.74 0.36 -10.04
N ASP A 373 -27.94 1.43 -10.00
CA ASP A 373 -28.30 2.70 -10.63
C ASP A 373 -27.40 3.11 -11.80
N ALA A 374 -28.02 3.80 -12.77
CA ALA A 374 -27.36 4.30 -13.96
C ALA A 374 -27.22 5.83 -13.92
N LEU A 375 -26.08 6.33 -14.41
CA LEU A 375 -25.90 7.75 -14.67
C LEU A 375 -26.91 8.25 -15.73
N PRO A 376 -27.76 9.24 -15.42
CA PRO A 376 -28.87 9.63 -16.29
C PRO A 376 -28.40 10.11 -17.67
N GLY A 377 -28.98 9.59 -18.74
CA GLY A 377 -28.67 10.00 -20.11
C GLY A 377 -27.28 9.63 -20.64
N LEU A 378 -26.35 9.16 -19.80
CA LEU A 378 -24.96 8.87 -20.18
C LEU A 378 -24.84 7.85 -21.33
N LEU A 379 -25.67 6.82 -21.33
CA LEU A 379 -25.64 5.70 -22.29
C LEU A 379 -26.65 5.82 -23.44
N THR A 380 -27.35 6.94 -23.57
CA THR A 380 -28.37 7.15 -24.61
C THR A 380 -27.79 7.99 -25.74
N LEU A 381 -28.06 7.69 -27.02
CA LEU A 381 -27.71 8.57 -28.15
C LEU A 381 -28.78 9.66 -28.30
N GLY A 382 -28.35 10.88 -28.63
CA GLY A 382 -29.23 12.04 -28.81
C GLY A 382 -29.94 12.08 -30.17
N ASP A 383 -30.46 10.96 -30.66
CA ASP A 383 -30.94 10.85 -32.04
C ASP A 383 -32.48 11.01 -32.13
N ALA A 384 -32.91 12.22 -32.51
CA ALA A 384 -34.16 12.57 -33.21
C ALA A 384 -35.49 12.64 -32.42
N GLY A 385 -35.47 12.93 -31.11
CA GLY A 385 -36.68 13.24 -30.32
C GLY A 385 -36.41 14.17 -29.14
N TRP A 386 -37.38 14.28 -28.23
CA TRP A 386 -37.28 15.06 -26.98
C TRP A 386 -36.34 14.43 -25.93
N GLN A 387 -35.66 13.31 -26.26
CA GLN A 387 -34.76 12.60 -25.36
C GLN A 387 -33.30 12.88 -25.71
N LEU A 388 -32.68 13.71 -24.87
CA LEU A 388 -31.31 14.22 -24.99
C LEU A 388 -30.31 13.24 -24.39
N GLY A 389 -29.98 12.16 -25.09
CA GLY A 389 -28.87 11.30 -24.69
C GLY A 389 -27.51 12.01 -24.79
N TYR A 390 -26.58 11.71 -23.87
CA TYR A 390 -25.25 12.34 -23.79
C TYR A 390 -24.11 11.45 -24.25
N LEU A 391 -24.39 10.25 -24.77
CA LEU A 391 -23.34 9.31 -25.18
C LEU A 391 -22.39 9.89 -26.24
N SER A 392 -22.89 10.78 -27.10
CA SER A 392 -22.07 11.48 -28.10
C SER A 392 -20.99 12.39 -27.50
N LYS A 393 -21.20 12.90 -26.27
CA LYS A 393 -20.22 13.72 -25.55
C LYS A 393 -18.96 12.94 -25.17
N LEU A 394 -19.07 11.62 -25.04
CA LEU A 394 -17.94 10.73 -24.76
C LEU A 394 -17.18 10.30 -26.02
N GLY A 395 -17.59 10.76 -27.21
CA GLY A 395 -17.02 10.31 -28.49
C GLY A 395 -15.52 10.62 -28.68
N SER A 396 -14.98 11.59 -27.96
CA SER A 396 -13.56 11.96 -27.96
C SER A 396 -12.68 11.09 -27.06
N LEU A 397 -13.26 10.23 -26.22
CA LEU A 397 -12.53 9.33 -25.31
C LEU A 397 -11.95 8.10 -26.04
N THR A 398 -11.15 8.35 -27.07
CA THR A 398 -10.58 7.31 -27.94
C THR A 398 -9.57 6.40 -27.24
N MET A 399 -9.03 6.84 -26.10
CA MET A 399 -8.09 6.07 -25.27
C MET A 399 -8.79 5.26 -24.17
N LEU A 400 -10.11 5.37 -24.02
CA LEU A 400 -10.84 4.72 -22.93
C LEU A 400 -10.79 3.20 -23.07
N GLN A 401 -10.20 2.55 -22.08
CA GLN A 401 -10.03 1.10 -21.98
C GLN A 401 -11.04 0.49 -21.02
N GLU A 402 -11.33 1.18 -19.92
CA GLU A 402 -12.21 0.69 -18.86
C GLU A 402 -13.26 1.73 -18.48
N LEU A 403 -14.53 1.33 -18.56
CA LEU A 403 -15.67 2.08 -18.04
C LEU A 403 -16.29 1.26 -16.88
N LYS A 404 -16.34 1.87 -15.70
CA LYS A 404 -16.76 1.29 -14.41
C LYS A 404 -17.72 2.25 -13.68
N GLY A 405 -18.26 1.78 -12.55
CA GLY A 405 -19.17 2.54 -11.69
C GLY A 405 -20.63 2.31 -12.06
N SER A 406 -21.45 3.35 -11.89
CA SER A 406 -22.91 3.39 -12.08
C SER A 406 -23.31 3.37 -13.55
N VAL A 407 -22.93 2.30 -14.24
CA VAL A 407 -23.11 2.06 -15.68
C VAL A 407 -23.99 0.83 -15.84
N VAL A 408 -25.20 0.90 -15.26
CA VAL A 408 -26.14 -0.22 -15.19
C VAL A 408 -27.07 -0.20 -16.41
N TRP A 409 -26.68 -0.95 -17.43
CA TRP A 409 -27.47 -1.14 -18.66
C TRP A 409 -28.83 -1.84 -18.47
N ALA A 410 -28.95 -2.66 -17.42
CA ALA A 410 -30.18 -3.39 -17.09
C ALA A 410 -31.21 -2.50 -16.39
N HIS A 411 -30.84 -1.27 -16.03
CA HIS A 411 -31.73 -0.34 -15.38
C HIS A 411 -32.96 -0.09 -16.29
N PRO A 412 -34.20 -0.09 -15.76
CA PRO A 412 -35.42 0.08 -16.56
C PRO A 412 -35.39 1.32 -17.45
N GLU A 413 -34.80 2.41 -16.94
CA GLU A 413 -34.63 3.66 -17.69
C GLU A 413 -33.77 3.49 -18.95
N VAL A 414 -32.72 2.67 -18.85
CA VAL A 414 -31.73 2.47 -19.92
C VAL A 414 -32.21 1.39 -20.89
N SER A 415 -32.71 0.26 -20.36
CA SER A 415 -33.15 -0.89 -21.17
C SER A 415 -34.31 -0.58 -22.12
N GLY A 416 -35.23 0.32 -21.73
CA GLY A 416 -36.33 0.78 -22.57
C GLY A 416 -35.94 1.79 -23.65
N LYS A 417 -34.86 2.55 -23.45
CA LYS A 417 -34.42 3.66 -24.31
C LYS A 417 -33.27 3.29 -25.25
N ILE A 418 -32.48 2.26 -24.94
CA ILE A 418 -31.37 1.82 -25.79
C ILE A 418 -31.89 1.27 -27.13
N GLY A 419 -31.69 2.06 -28.19
CA GLY A 419 -31.93 1.65 -29.57
C GLY A 419 -30.95 0.56 -30.06
N LYS A 420 -31.05 0.20 -31.34
CA LYS A 420 -30.14 -0.78 -31.96
C LYS A 420 -28.70 -0.25 -32.07
N ARG A 421 -28.52 1.08 -32.20
CA ARG A 421 -27.21 1.73 -32.35
C ARG A 421 -26.44 1.75 -31.03
N GLU A 422 -27.13 2.07 -29.94
CA GLU A 422 -26.63 2.08 -28.57
C GLU A 422 -26.21 0.66 -28.16
N ARG A 423 -27.06 -0.34 -28.45
CA ARG A 423 -26.72 -1.75 -28.27
C ARG A 423 -25.44 -2.14 -29.01
N PHE A 424 -25.27 -1.67 -30.25
CA PHE A 424 -24.07 -1.93 -31.02
C PHE A 424 -22.84 -1.29 -30.36
N MET A 425 -22.87 -0.01 -30.00
CA MET A 425 -21.75 0.66 -29.33
C MET A 425 -21.39 0.01 -28.00
N VAL A 426 -22.38 -0.33 -27.17
CA VAL A 426 -22.17 -1.01 -25.90
C VAL A 426 -21.60 -2.41 -26.12
N SER A 427 -22.05 -3.13 -27.15
CA SER A 427 -21.46 -4.42 -27.52
C SER A 427 -20.00 -4.27 -27.96
N GLN A 428 -19.64 -3.17 -28.65
CA GLN A 428 -18.25 -2.88 -29.01
C GLN A 428 -17.41 -2.54 -27.77
N LEU A 429 -17.97 -1.81 -26.79
CA LEU A 429 -17.32 -1.54 -25.50
C LEU A 429 -17.14 -2.82 -24.66
N GLN A 430 -18.13 -3.71 -24.62
CA GLN A 430 -17.99 -5.02 -23.97
C GLN A 430 -17.00 -5.92 -24.71
N ASN A 431 -16.96 -5.87 -26.05
CA ASN A 431 -15.96 -6.58 -26.84
C ASN A 431 -14.56 -6.00 -26.60
N LEU A 432 -14.43 -4.69 -26.39
CA LEU A 432 -13.21 -4.04 -25.91
C LEU A 432 -12.85 -4.52 -24.50
N LYS A 433 -13.80 -4.57 -23.57
CA LYS A 433 -13.60 -5.10 -22.21
C LYS A 433 -13.18 -6.57 -22.25
N GLN A 434 -13.77 -7.40 -23.12
CA GLN A 434 -13.36 -8.79 -23.32
C GLN A 434 -12.00 -8.90 -24.03
N ALA A 435 -11.69 -8.04 -25.01
CA ALA A 435 -10.40 -7.96 -25.68
C ALA A 435 -9.28 -7.45 -24.75
N ILE A 436 -9.63 -6.59 -23.79
CA ILE A 436 -8.74 -6.03 -22.77
C ILE A 436 -8.60 -7.01 -21.61
N VAL A 437 -9.64 -7.70 -21.16
CA VAL A 437 -9.56 -8.80 -20.16
C VAL A 437 -8.86 -10.03 -20.75
N SER A 438 -8.92 -10.23 -22.07
CA SER A 438 -8.12 -11.24 -22.76
C SER A 438 -6.71 -10.76 -23.14
N ARG A 439 -6.38 -9.46 -23.07
CA ARG A 439 -5.02 -8.93 -23.29
C ARG A 439 -4.00 -9.20 -22.17
N PRO A 440 -4.35 -9.32 -20.86
CA PRO A 440 -3.48 -9.95 -19.89
C PRO A 440 -3.56 -11.48 -19.98
N GLN A 441 -4.51 -12.07 -20.72
CA GLN A 441 -4.50 -13.52 -20.97
C GLN A 441 -3.55 -13.90 -22.12
N THR A 442 -3.39 -13.11 -23.18
CA THR A 442 -2.39 -13.41 -24.21
C THR A 442 -0.93 -13.23 -23.74
N ILE A 443 -0.68 -12.62 -22.57
CA ILE A 443 0.63 -12.62 -21.90
C ILE A 443 0.69 -13.56 -20.69
N LYS A 444 -0.44 -13.90 -20.03
CA LYS A 444 -0.46 -14.93 -18.96
C LYS A 444 -0.49 -16.37 -19.47
N TYR A 445 -1.05 -16.67 -20.64
CA TYR A 445 -1.06 -18.04 -21.19
C TYR A 445 0.28 -18.52 -21.76
N PRO A 446 1.17 -17.69 -22.35
CA PRO A 446 2.54 -18.10 -22.62
C PRO A 446 3.31 -18.32 -21.33
N VAL A 447 3.14 -17.50 -20.29
CA VAL A 447 3.92 -17.65 -19.05
C VAL A 447 3.45 -18.84 -18.21
N ALA A 448 2.14 -19.12 -18.09
CA ALA A 448 1.67 -20.30 -17.36
C ALA A 448 2.02 -21.61 -18.10
N SER A 449 1.92 -21.64 -19.42
CA SER A 449 2.36 -22.78 -20.22
C SER A 449 3.88 -22.93 -20.23
N GLN A 450 4.65 -21.85 -20.33
CA GLN A 450 6.12 -21.86 -20.18
C GLN A 450 6.55 -22.25 -18.78
N VAL A 451 5.85 -21.82 -17.72
CA VAL A 451 6.12 -22.23 -16.33
C VAL A 451 5.79 -23.71 -16.15
N GLN A 452 4.71 -24.22 -16.74
CA GLN A 452 4.45 -25.66 -16.76
C GLN A 452 5.51 -26.42 -17.57
N HIS A 453 5.96 -25.88 -18.71
CA HIS A 453 7.00 -26.49 -19.54
C HIS A 453 8.35 -26.49 -18.81
N LEU A 454 8.71 -25.39 -18.14
CA LEU A 454 9.88 -25.26 -17.29
C LEU A 454 9.78 -26.19 -16.08
N LYS A 455 8.62 -26.29 -15.43
CA LYS A 455 8.40 -27.22 -14.32
C LYS A 455 8.58 -28.68 -14.77
N ARG A 456 8.02 -29.05 -15.93
CA ARG A 456 8.22 -30.40 -16.52
C ARG A 456 9.67 -30.63 -16.92
N ALA A 457 10.33 -29.65 -17.53
CA ALA A 457 11.73 -29.73 -17.91
C ALA A 457 12.65 -29.88 -16.69
N VAL A 458 12.42 -29.10 -15.62
CA VAL A 458 13.17 -29.20 -14.36
C VAL A 458 12.94 -30.58 -13.72
N VAL A 459 11.69 -31.05 -13.62
CA VAL A 459 11.40 -32.39 -13.09
C VAL A 459 12.09 -33.48 -13.90
N SER A 460 12.05 -33.40 -15.23
CA SER A 460 12.75 -34.33 -16.14
C SER A 460 14.27 -34.28 -15.95
N GLN A 461 14.85 -33.08 -15.85
CA GLN A 461 16.29 -32.89 -15.63
C GLN A 461 16.72 -33.47 -14.28
N THR A 462 15.94 -33.22 -13.21
CA THR A 462 16.17 -33.77 -11.87
C THR A 462 16.10 -35.30 -11.88
N GLN A 463 15.15 -35.89 -12.59
CA GLN A 463 15.04 -37.35 -12.74
C GLN A 463 16.25 -37.94 -13.49
N LYS A 464 16.72 -37.27 -14.56
CA LYS A 464 17.91 -37.69 -15.31
C LYS A 464 19.19 -37.62 -14.47
N ILE A 465 19.34 -36.56 -13.67
CA ILE A 465 20.45 -36.43 -12.71
C ILE A 465 20.38 -37.53 -11.66
N LYS A 466 19.19 -37.78 -11.09
CA LYS A 466 18.98 -38.86 -10.10
C LYS A 466 19.35 -40.23 -10.68
N ALA A 467 18.91 -40.55 -11.89
CA ALA A 467 19.25 -41.81 -12.56
C ALA A 467 20.77 -41.94 -12.80
N THR A 468 21.43 -40.86 -13.20
CA THR A 468 22.88 -40.83 -13.41
C THR A 468 23.65 -41.07 -12.10
N ILE A 469 23.23 -40.44 -11.00
CA ILE A 469 23.83 -40.64 -9.67
C ILE A 469 23.64 -42.09 -9.21
N VAL A 470 22.44 -42.64 -9.36
CA VAL A 470 22.15 -44.05 -9.00
C VAL A 470 23.02 -45.02 -9.80
N SER A 471 23.14 -44.81 -11.12
CA SER A 471 24.01 -45.64 -11.97
C SER A 471 25.47 -45.57 -11.53
N ARG A 472 26.00 -44.36 -11.28
CA ARG A 472 27.38 -44.21 -10.79
C ARG A 472 27.61 -44.89 -9.44
N LEU A 473 26.65 -44.79 -8.51
CA LEU A 473 26.72 -45.49 -7.23
C LEU A 473 26.75 -47.00 -7.40
N GLN A 474 25.95 -47.56 -8.32
CA GLN A 474 25.96 -48.98 -8.62
C GLN A 474 27.29 -49.43 -9.25
N THR A 475 27.85 -48.65 -10.17
CA THR A 475 29.17 -48.91 -10.74
C THR A 475 30.25 -48.89 -9.65
N THR A 476 30.28 -47.86 -8.80
CA THR A 476 31.24 -47.79 -7.68
C THR A 476 31.07 -48.98 -6.72
N LYS A 477 29.84 -49.37 -6.40
CA LYS A 477 29.56 -50.55 -5.57
C LYS A 477 30.13 -51.82 -6.20
N SER A 478 29.98 -52.02 -7.52
CA SER A 478 30.53 -53.18 -8.22
C SER A 478 32.07 -53.20 -8.27
N VAL A 479 32.70 -52.03 -8.42
CA VAL A 479 34.17 -51.88 -8.38
C VAL A 479 34.71 -52.17 -6.99
N ILE A 480 34.04 -51.69 -5.94
CA ILE A 480 34.42 -52.00 -4.55
C ILE A 480 34.27 -53.50 -4.29
N ALA A 481 33.14 -54.11 -4.68
CA ALA A 481 32.89 -55.53 -4.48
C ALA A 481 33.95 -56.42 -5.18
N SER A 482 34.29 -56.11 -6.44
CA SER A 482 35.33 -56.84 -7.19
C SER A 482 36.71 -56.68 -6.58
N ARG A 483 37.09 -55.46 -6.14
CA ARG A 483 38.35 -55.24 -5.43
C ARG A 483 38.41 -56.05 -4.13
N LEU A 484 37.32 -56.08 -3.36
CA LEU A 484 37.25 -56.84 -2.11
C LEU A 484 37.43 -58.35 -2.38
N GLN A 485 36.80 -58.86 -3.43
CA GLN A 485 36.91 -60.26 -3.85
C GLN A 485 38.33 -60.62 -4.30
N ASN A 486 38.99 -59.71 -5.04
CA ASN A 486 40.38 -59.89 -5.46
C ASN A 486 41.34 -59.89 -4.26
N THR A 487 41.18 -58.96 -3.31
CA THR A 487 41.99 -58.92 -2.08
C THR A 487 41.77 -60.18 -1.24
N LYS A 488 40.52 -60.64 -1.11
CA LYS A 488 40.20 -61.89 -0.40
C LYS A 488 40.92 -63.08 -1.06
N SER A 489 40.89 -63.16 -2.38
CA SER A 489 41.56 -64.23 -3.12
C SER A 489 43.09 -64.18 -2.96
N ALA A 490 43.67 -62.97 -3.00
CA ALA A 490 45.10 -62.76 -2.80
C ALA A 490 45.58 -63.21 -1.39
N ILE A 491 44.79 -62.90 -0.35
CA ILE A 491 45.07 -63.34 1.03
C ILE A 491 45.00 -64.86 1.14
N VAL A 492 43.99 -65.50 0.52
CA VAL A 492 43.84 -66.97 0.53
C VAL A 492 44.96 -67.66 -0.24
N SER A 493 45.52 -67.03 -1.28
CA SER A 493 46.62 -67.57 -2.07
C SER A 493 48.02 -67.33 -1.50
N GLN A 494 48.18 -66.63 -0.36
CA GLN A 494 49.50 -66.51 0.25
C GLN A 494 49.96 -67.88 0.78
N PRO A 495 51.09 -68.43 0.28
CA PRO A 495 51.60 -69.68 0.79
C PRO A 495 51.95 -69.51 2.27
N ARG A 496 51.42 -70.40 3.12
CA ARG A 496 51.75 -70.47 4.55
C ARG A 496 53.28 -70.45 4.67
N ARG A 497 53.82 -69.35 5.20
CA ARG A 497 55.25 -69.21 5.48
C ARG A 497 55.69 -70.43 6.29
N PRO A 498 56.77 -71.13 5.90
CA PRO A 498 57.29 -72.22 6.69
C PRO A 498 57.69 -71.67 8.06
N SER A 499 57.18 -72.31 9.11
CA SER A 499 57.50 -72.05 10.50
C SER A 499 59.00 -72.26 10.71
N HIS A 500 59.75 -71.16 10.82
CA HIS A 500 61.13 -71.19 11.29
C HIS A 500 61.18 -71.30 12.83
N PRO A 501 62.21 -71.96 13.37
CA PRO A 501 62.14 -72.68 14.63
C PRO A 501 62.47 -71.75 15.80
N GLN A 502 61.94 -72.11 16.96
CA GLN A 502 62.24 -71.44 18.23
C GLN A 502 63.74 -71.48 18.54
N PRO A 503 64.32 -70.38 19.08
CA PRO A 503 65.63 -70.42 19.67
C PRO A 503 65.55 -71.10 21.05
N VAL A 504 66.33 -72.17 21.17
CA VAL A 504 66.52 -72.95 22.39
C VAL A 504 67.27 -72.11 23.42
N SER A 505 66.71 -72.08 24.63
CA SER A 505 67.35 -71.70 25.88
C SER A 505 68.50 -72.66 26.21
N SER A 506 69.70 -72.15 26.46
CA SER A 506 70.63 -72.75 27.44
C SER A 506 71.86 -71.87 27.71
N LYS A 507 71.94 -71.47 28.98
CA LYS A 507 73.11 -71.19 29.84
C LYS A 507 74.06 -70.04 29.53
#